data_AF-A0AAE3EW15-F1
#
_entry.id   AF-A0AAE3EW15-F1
#
_cell.length_a   1.000
_cell.length_b   1.000
_cell.length_c   1.000
_cell.angle_alpha   90.00
_cell.angle_beta   90.00
_cell.angle_gamma   90.00
#
_symmetry.space_group_name_H-M   'P 1'
#
loop_
_entity.id
_entity.type
_entity.pdbx_description
1 polymer ?
#
loop_
_entity_poly.entity_id
_entity_poly.type
_entity_poly.pdbx_seq_one_letter_code
_entity_poly.pdbx_strand_id
1 'polypeptide(L)'
;MKTAIKFKGFSLLVLLSFLMLSCNNDDDDSPLPPVKPNIVELAQSVPDLGLLVDALIQADAGLVEVLSGDGPFTVFAPTNAAFTDLLDQLGADYNSLADFDTADEKALLAKILTY
;
A
#
# COMPACT_ATOMS: atom_id res chain seq x y z
N MET A 1 -45.06 43.39 39.68
CA MET A 1 -46.00 42.35 39.20
C MET A 1 -45.14 41.30 38.50
N LYS A 2 -44.46 40.41 39.23
CA LYS A 2 -44.83 39.01 39.51
C LYS A 2 -45.33 38.22 38.28
N THR A 3 -44.42 37.57 37.57
CA THR A 3 -44.73 36.34 36.85
C THR A 3 -43.74 35.26 37.32
N ALA A 4 -44.29 34.23 37.96
CA ALA A 4 -43.57 33.08 38.48
C ALA A 4 -43.94 31.86 37.64
N ILE A 5 -42.95 31.19 37.06
CA ILE A 5 -43.13 29.89 36.39
C ILE A 5 -42.51 28.84 37.30
N LYS A 6 -43.33 27.88 37.74
CA LYS A 6 -42.99 26.88 38.77
C LYS A 6 -42.30 25.67 38.13
N PHE A 7 -41.01 25.48 38.40
CA PHE A 7 -40.26 24.28 38.03
C PHE A 7 -40.53 23.17 39.06
N LYS A 8 -41.67 22.48 38.90
CA LYS A 8 -42.08 21.34 39.74
C LYS A 8 -41.71 20.06 39.01
N GLY A 9 -40.75 19.30 39.56
CA GLY A 9 -40.72 17.85 39.38
C GLY A 9 -39.90 17.29 38.22
N PHE A 10 -38.66 17.74 38.02
CA PHE A 10 -37.69 16.99 37.19
C PHE A 10 -36.59 16.29 38.02
N SER A 11 -36.73 16.32 39.35
CA SER A 11 -35.84 15.62 40.29
C SER A 11 -36.41 14.24 40.63
N LEU A 12 -36.20 13.24 39.78
CA LEU A 12 -35.98 11.83 40.18
C LEU A 12 -35.71 10.86 39.01
N LEU A 13 -35.83 11.27 37.74
CA LEU A 13 -35.74 10.34 36.61
C LEU A 13 -34.44 10.48 35.79
N VAL A 14 -33.32 10.78 36.45
CA VAL A 14 -31.99 10.88 35.80
C VAL A 14 -31.00 9.84 36.35
N LEU A 15 -31.34 9.10 37.41
CA LEU A 15 -30.43 8.13 38.04
C LEU A 15 -30.65 6.65 37.67
N LEU A 16 -31.64 6.32 36.83
CA LEU A 16 -31.93 4.92 36.43
C LEU A 16 -31.55 4.60 34.97
N SER A 17 -30.86 5.51 34.27
CA SER A 17 -30.36 5.28 32.90
C SER A 17 -28.86 4.96 32.86
N PHE A 18 -28.17 4.89 34.01
CA PHE A 18 -26.75 4.56 34.10
C PHE A 18 -26.45 3.07 34.32
N LEU A 19 -27.45 2.18 34.24
CA LEU A 19 -27.28 0.73 34.44
C LEU A 19 -27.19 -0.10 33.14
N MET A 20 -27.17 0.51 31.96
CA MET A 20 -27.14 -0.22 30.67
C MET A 20 -25.89 0.05 29.81
N LEU A 21 -24.79 0.46 30.43
CA LEU A 21 -23.45 0.36 29.82
C LEU A 21 -22.58 -0.65 30.58
N SER A 22 -23.18 -1.77 30.99
CA SER A 22 -22.42 -2.99 31.27
C SER A 22 -22.33 -3.78 29.97
N CYS A 23 -21.59 -3.25 29.00
CA CYS A 23 -21.05 -4.08 27.92
C CYS A 23 -20.00 -4.99 28.57
N ASN A 24 -20.45 -6.15 29.03
CA ASN A 24 -19.57 -7.28 29.32
C ASN A 24 -19.36 -8.03 28.01
N ASN A 25 -18.52 -7.48 27.13
CA ASN A 25 -17.92 -8.22 26.03
C ASN A 25 -16.42 -7.96 26.12
N ASP A 26 -15.70 -8.90 26.74
CA ASP A 26 -14.26 -9.08 26.61
C ASP A 26 -13.92 -9.54 25.18
N ASP A 27 -14.35 -8.79 24.17
CA ASP A 27 -13.80 -8.88 22.82
C ASP A 27 -12.60 -7.94 22.82
N ASP A 28 -11.45 -8.48 23.24
CA ASP A 28 -10.13 -7.89 23.02
C ASP A 28 -9.95 -7.81 21.50
N ASP A 29 -10.32 -6.69 20.88
CA ASP A 29 -9.84 -6.33 19.56
C ASP A 29 -8.36 -6.01 19.68
N SER A 30 -7.57 -7.08 19.81
CA SER A 30 -6.12 -7.05 19.72
C SER A 30 -5.78 -6.19 18.51
N PRO A 31 -5.09 -5.04 18.70
CA PRO A 31 -4.76 -4.16 17.59
C PRO A 31 -4.03 -4.98 16.55
N LEU A 32 -4.60 -5.08 15.34
CA LEU A 32 -3.92 -5.75 14.24
C LEU A 32 -2.52 -5.14 14.13
N PRO A 33 -1.45 -5.95 14.11
CA PRO A 33 -0.13 -5.41 13.92
C PRO A 33 -0.14 -4.56 12.64
N PRO A 34 0.55 -3.41 12.62
CA PRO A 34 0.57 -2.55 11.45
C PRO A 34 1.00 -3.40 10.24
N VAL A 35 0.12 -3.49 9.23
CA VAL A 35 0.42 -4.19 7.98
C VAL A 35 1.57 -3.42 7.34
N LYS A 36 2.77 -4.02 7.39
CA LYS A 36 3.93 -3.47 6.70
C LYS A 36 3.74 -3.80 5.21
N PRO A 37 3.78 -2.81 4.32
CA PRO A 37 3.69 -3.08 2.89
C PRO A 37 4.83 -3.99 2.47
N ASN A 38 4.57 -4.90 1.53
CA ASN A 38 5.62 -5.65 0.85
C ASN A 38 6.44 -4.71 -0.07
N ILE A 39 7.49 -5.22 -0.70
CA ILE A 39 8.40 -4.37 -1.48
C ILE A 39 7.71 -3.78 -2.71
N VAL A 40 6.81 -4.54 -3.34
CA VAL A 40 6.06 -4.07 -4.52
C VAL A 40 5.11 -2.95 -4.10
N GLU A 41 4.36 -3.12 -3.02
CA GLU A 41 3.46 -2.10 -2.46
C GLU A 41 4.24 -0.85 -2.02
N LEU A 42 5.41 -1.03 -1.42
CA LEU A 42 6.28 0.08 -1.05
C LEU A 42 6.76 0.83 -2.30
N ALA A 43 7.21 0.12 -3.34
CA ALA A 43 7.65 0.74 -4.59
C ALA A 43 6.51 1.53 -5.26
N GLN A 44 5.28 0.99 -5.27
CA GLN A 44 4.10 1.69 -5.78
C GLN A 44 3.79 2.98 -5.02
N SER A 45 4.14 3.05 -3.73
CA SER A 45 3.93 4.25 -2.91
C SER A 45 4.96 5.36 -3.13
N VAL A 46 6.09 5.05 -3.79
CA VAL A 46 7.17 6.00 -4.07
C VAL A 46 7.04 6.49 -5.53
N PRO A 47 6.77 7.79 -5.77
CA PRO A 47 6.54 8.31 -7.12
C PRO A 47 7.66 7.99 -8.13
N ASP A 48 8.90 7.99 -7.67
CA ASP A 48 10.08 7.76 -8.51
C ASP A 48 10.34 6.29 -8.83
N LEU A 49 9.55 5.35 -8.28
CA LEU A 49 9.71 3.90 -8.47
C LEU A 49 8.55 3.26 -9.25
N GLY A 50 7.63 4.05 -9.81
CA GLY A 50 6.49 3.54 -10.56
C GLY A 50 6.90 2.63 -11.73
N LEU A 51 7.90 3.03 -12.51
CA LEU A 51 8.37 2.24 -13.67
C LEU A 51 9.03 0.92 -13.28
N LEU A 52 9.50 0.77 -12.04
CA LEU A 52 10.02 -0.51 -11.57
C LEU A 52 8.92 -1.59 -11.55
N VAL A 53 7.73 -1.24 -11.05
CA VAL A 53 6.62 -2.19 -10.95
C VAL A 53 6.18 -2.63 -12.34
N ASP A 54 6.10 -1.68 -13.27
CA ASP A 54 5.80 -1.95 -14.67
C ASP A 54 6.87 -2.85 -15.31
N ALA A 55 8.14 -2.61 -15.03
CA ALA A 55 9.25 -3.42 -15.54
C ALA A 55 9.23 -4.85 -14.96
N LEU A 56 8.90 -5.02 -13.68
CA LEU A 56 8.76 -6.34 -13.05
C LEU A 56 7.64 -7.16 -13.69
N ILE A 57 6.52 -6.51 -14.01
CA ILE A 57 5.39 -7.13 -14.71
C ILE A 57 5.80 -7.47 -16.14
N GLN A 58 6.45 -6.54 -16.85
CA GLN A 58 6.86 -6.73 -18.24
C GLN A 58 7.87 -7.87 -18.40
N ALA A 59 8.82 -7.98 -17.47
CA ALA A 59 9.84 -9.02 -17.47
C ALA A 59 9.27 -10.44 -17.34
N ASP A 60 8.05 -10.58 -16.79
CA ASP A 60 7.29 -11.84 -16.70
C ASP A 60 8.12 -13.03 -16.17
N ALA A 61 8.97 -12.77 -15.19
CA ALA A 61 9.92 -13.74 -14.65
C ALA A 61 9.61 -14.15 -13.19
N GLY A 62 8.39 -13.89 -12.72
CA GLY A 62 7.95 -14.24 -11.36
C GLY A 62 8.53 -13.36 -10.25
N LEU A 63 9.12 -12.21 -10.60
CA LEU A 63 9.78 -11.33 -9.61
C LEU A 63 8.76 -10.64 -8.70
N VAL A 64 7.55 -10.34 -9.20
CA VAL A 64 6.49 -9.70 -8.40
C VAL A 64 6.11 -10.60 -7.23
N GLU A 65 5.94 -11.89 -7.48
CA GLU A 65 5.61 -12.91 -6.48
C GLU A 65 6.74 -13.08 -5.47
N VAL A 66 7.99 -13.11 -5.95
CA VAL A 66 9.17 -13.23 -5.07
C VAL A 66 9.30 -12.01 -4.16
N LEU A 67 9.16 -10.79 -4.69
CA LEU A 67 9.30 -9.55 -3.93
C LEU A 67 8.08 -9.24 -3.04
N SER A 68 6.95 -9.89 -3.31
CA SER A 68 5.77 -9.86 -2.44
C SER A 68 5.81 -10.92 -1.34
N GLY A 69 6.70 -11.91 -1.45
CA GLY A 69 6.84 -13.00 -0.49
C GLY A 69 7.61 -12.63 0.78
N ASP A 70 7.64 -13.56 1.72
CA ASP A 70 8.37 -13.40 2.98
C ASP A 70 9.89 -13.54 2.78
N GLY A 71 10.66 -12.54 3.22
CA GLY A 71 12.11 -12.65 3.28
C GLY A 71 12.82 -11.36 3.68
N PRO A 72 14.10 -11.44 4.09
CA PRO A 72 14.96 -10.27 4.03
C PRO A 72 15.41 -10.08 2.58
N PHE A 73 14.71 -9.24 1.84
CA PHE A 73 15.15 -8.79 0.52
C PHE A 73 15.78 -7.41 0.61
N THR A 74 16.74 -7.14 -0.27
CA THR A 74 17.26 -5.80 -0.52
C THR A 74 17.22 -5.61 -2.03
N VAL A 75 16.45 -4.63 -2.48
CA VAL A 75 16.27 -4.34 -3.90
C VAL A 75 16.93 -3.01 -4.20
N PHE A 76 17.86 -3.01 -5.15
CA PHE A 76 18.42 -1.79 -5.72
C PHE A 76 17.47 -1.28 -6.81
N ALA A 77 16.39 -0.66 -6.39
CA ALA A 77 15.34 -0.15 -7.25
C ALA A 77 15.84 1.02 -8.12
N PRO A 78 15.91 0.88 -9.47
CA PRO A 78 16.19 2.00 -10.36
C PRO A 78 15.06 3.02 -10.31
N THR A 79 15.39 4.30 -10.46
CA THR A 79 14.39 5.37 -10.55
C THR A 79 13.75 5.42 -11.93
N ASN A 80 12.63 6.14 -12.05
CA ASN A 80 12.00 6.41 -13.35
C ASN A 80 12.99 7.06 -14.36
N ALA A 81 13.91 7.90 -13.87
CA ALA A 81 14.95 8.50 -14.71
C ALA A 81 15.93 7.45 -15.25
N ALA A 82 16.32 6.46 -14.45
CA ALA A 82 17.20 5.38 -14.91
C ALA A 82 16.55 4.52 -16.00
N PHE A 83 15.23 4.27 -15.92
CA PHE A 83 14.50 3.60 -17.01
C PHE A 83 14.41 4.46 -18.27
N THR A 84 14.25 5.77 -18.13
CA THR A 84 14.27 6.70 -19.28
C THR A 84 15.64 6.66 -19.96
N ASP A 85 16.72 6.78 -19.19
CA ASP A 85 18.09 6.71 -19.70
C ASP A 85 18.39 5.36 -20.37
N LEU A 86 17.85 4.25 -19.83
CA LEU A 86 17.97 2.92 -20.43
C LEU A 86 17.31 2.87 -21.82
N LEU A 87 16.07 3.36 -21.94
CA LEU A 87 15.35 3.39 -23.22
C LEU A 87 16.08 4.28 -24.24
N ASP A 88 16.55 5.46 -23.82
CA ASP A 88 17.32 6.37 -24.66
C ASP A 88 18.63 5.72 -25.18
N GLN A 89 19.27 4.86 -24.38
CA GLN A 89 20.47 4.12 -24.77
C GLN A 89 20.17 2.98 -25.75
N LEU A 90 19.01 2.33 -25.62
CA LEU A 90 18.58 1.27 -26.53
C LEU A 90 18.15 1.83 -27.89
N GLY A 91 17.77 3.10 -27.95
CA GLY A 91 17.53 3.84 -29.19
C GLY A 91 16.10 3.71 -29.71
N ALA A 92 15.89 4.05 -30.98
CA ALA A 92 14.55 4.23 -31.56
C ALA A 92 13.66 2.97 -31.56
N ASP A 93 14.26 1.80 -31.38
CA ASP A 93 13.56 0.52 -31.34
C ASP A 93 12.85 0.28 -29.99
N TYR A 94 13.22 1.02 -28.92
CA TYR A 94 12.64 0.89 -27.58
C TYR A 94 12.18 2.25 -27.04
N ASN A 95 10.89 2.54 -27.20
CA ASN A 95 10.24 3.77 -26.76
C ASN A 95 9.54 3.59 -25.40
N SER A 96 9.28 2.35 -24.98
CA SER A 96 8.62 2.02 -23.73
C SER A 96 8.99 0.62 -23.23
N LEU A 97 8.67 0.33 -21.97
CA LEU A 97 8.80 -1.04 -21.44
C LEU A 97 7.97 -2.05 -22.22
N ALA A 98 6.86 -1.64 -22.86
CA ALA A 98 6.02 -2.53 -23.66
C ALA A 98 6.75 -3.08 -24.89
N ASP A 99 7.82 -2.42 -25.37
CA ASP A 99 8.60 -2.85 -26.54
C ASP A 99 9.49 -4.07 -26.22
N PHE A 100 9.64 -4.46 -24.95
CA PHE A 100 10.24 -5.74 -24.56
C PHE A 100 9.21 -6.87 -24.70
N ASP A 101 8.78 -7.17 -25.91
CA ASP A 101 7.65 -8.07 -26.16
C ASP A 101 8.05 -9.52 -26.47
N THR A 102 9.29 -9.76 -26.90
CA THR A 102 9.81 -11.11 -27.15
C THR A 102 10.29 -11.78 -25.88
N ALA A 103 10.29 -13.13 -25.87
CA ALA A 103 10.76 -13.90 -24.72
C ALA A 103 12.24 -13.61 -24.37
N ASP A 104 13.08 -13.41 -25.38
CA ASP A 104 14.50 -13.13 -25.19
C ASP A 104 14.73 -11.72 -24.59
N GLU A 105 13.95 -10.72 -25.02
CA GLU A 105 14.01 -9.36 -24.47
C GLU A 105 13.48 -9.28 -23.04
N LYS A 106 12.37 -9.97 -22.75
CA LYS A 106 11.85 -10.08 -21.38
C LYS A 106 12.85 -10.77 -20.46
N ALA A 107 13.52 -11.82 -20.92
CA ALA A 107 14.58 -12.48 -20.18
C ALA A 107 15.78 -11.54 -19.95
N LEU A 108 16.12 -10.69 -20.92
CA LEU A 108 17.15 -9.67 -20.76
C LEU A 108 16.74 -8.59 -19.74
N LEU A 109 15.50 -8.12 -19.80
CA LEU A 109 14.95 -7.19 -18.83
C LEU A 109 14.96 -7.78 -17.41
N ALA A 110 14.50 -9.02 -17.24
CA ALA A 110 14.57 -9.75 -15.97
C ALA A 110 16.01 -9.85 -15.45
N LYS A 111 16.97 -10.09 -16.34
CA LYS A 111 18.39 -10.12 -16.00
C LYS A 111 18.87 -8.76 -15.49
N ILE A 112 18.50 -7.65 -16.16
CA ILE A 112 18.83 -6.29 -15.71
C ILE A 112 18.26 -6.00 -14.32
N LEU A 113 17.04 -6.46 -14.04
CA LEU A 113 16.38 -6.27 -12.73
C LEU A 113 16.94 -7.15 -11.61
N THR A 114 17.77 -8.16 -11.93
CA THR A 114 18.38 -9.09 -10.96
C THR A 114 19.90 -9.01 -10.87
N TYR A 115 20.51 -8.05 -11.59
CA TYR A 115 21.95 -7.78 -11.59
C TYR A 115 22.42 -7.11 -10.30
#